data_AF-A0A3D0XYD1-F1
#
_entry.id   AF-A0A3D0XYD1-F1
#
_cell.length_a   1.000
_cell.length_b   1.000
_cell.length_c   1.000
_cell.angle_alpha   90.00
_cell.angle_beta   90.00
_cell.angle_gamma   90.00
#
_symmetry.space_group_name_H-M   'P 1'
#
loop_
_entity.id
_entity.type
_entity.pdbx_description
1 polymer ?
#
loop_
_entity_poly.entity_id
_entity_poly.type
_entity_poly.pdbx_seq_one_letter_code
_entity_poly.pdbx_strand_id
1 'polypeptide(L)'
;MLRLELLENAVDATTSTVRSETDRKKENMGLKGKNSNMKLSEYCNKKETLWYKVEQENVENLIKYINNNIDDDLFKIANTNNSLEVFNKLKVWLFKFYNKQLLDGLNYIGADYERFKKGLIYSLILGVTRNKSNTNLLYDILKSANIIEKMIVYEDDTHEIISKDFGKIQFMGAEDSFIKDKETLDFIGKLGEKIQDGCHEISFYIIEKYEMFKAVTSICKKGIDYSYYHSFILDDENNAIDFTANLIIPKQQYYLLQEVNELNCLNYKEYLEEKDNSIKFDESKTLYNLLRNAVYKQYLME
;
A
#
# COMPACT_ATOMS: atom_id res chain seq x y z
N MET A 1 49.75 -18.58 6.41
CA MET A 1 49.06 -19.10 7.61
C MET A 1 47.56 -18.99 7.32
N LEU A 2 47.01 -19.67 6.31
CA LEU A 2 46.73 -21.11 6.19
C LEU A 2 45.95 -21.63 7.41
N ARG A 3 44.62 -21.70 7.30
CA ARG A 3 43.71 -22.67 7.92
C ARG A 3 42.32 -22.53 7.25
N LEU A 4 41.96 -23.48 6.38
CA LEU A 4 41.00 -24.59 6.61
C LEU A 4 39.57 -24.18 6.20
N GLU A 5 39.03 -24.56 5.03
CA GLU A 5 38.55 -25.92 4.66
C GLU A 5 37.77 -26.63 5.77
N LEU A 6 36.43 -26.57 5.67
CA LEU A 6 35.42 -27.49 6.22
C LEU A 6 34.16 -27.27 5.36
N LEU A 7 33.41 -28.23 4.82
CA LEU A 7 33.48 -29.70 4.74
C LEU A 7 32.33 -30.11 3.79
N GLU A 8 32.58 -31.02 2.86
CA GLU A 8 31.56 -31.76 2.12
C GLU A 8 30.99 -32.94 2.94
N ASN A 9 29.82 -33.42 2.48
CA ASN A 9 29.28 -34.79 2.52
C ASN A 9 28.22 -35.16 3.59
N ALA A 10 26.98 -35.21 3.09
CA ALA A 10 26.04 -36.35 3.02
C ALA A 10 26.08 -37.46 4.10
N VAL A 11 24.89 -37.86 4.59
CA VAL A 11 24.35 -39.24 4.55
C VAL A 11 22.86 -39.22 4.94
N ASP A 12 22.05 -39.94 4.17
CA ASP A 12 20.64 -40.32 4.36
C ASP A 12 20.33 -41.00 5.71
N ALA A 13 19.15 -40.74 6.25
CA ALA A 13 18.38 -41.76 6.98
C ALA A 13 16.88 -41.46 6.91
N THR A 14 16.20 -42.30 6.15
CA THR A 14 14.75 -42.54 6.14
C THR A 14 14.10 -42.52 7.52
N THR A 15 12.97 -41.84 7.66
CA THR A 15 11.79 -42.40 8.34
C THR A 15 10.52 -41.69 7.89
N SER A 16 9.66 -42.45 7.25
CA SER A 16 8.26 -42.15 7.01
C SER A 16 7.51 -42.03 8.33
N THR A 17 6.73 -40.97 8.50
CA THR A 17 5.57 -41.00 9.39
C THR A 17 4.41 -40.29 8.73
N VAL A 18 3.47 -41.12 8.29
CA VAL A 18 2.11 -40.79 7.92
C VAL A 18 1.49 -39.91 9.01
N ARG A 19 1.18 -38.65 8.69
CA ARG A 19 0.29 -37.84 9.54
C ARG A 19 -1.15 -38.28 9.27
N SER A 20 -1.72 -38.97 10.25
CA SER A 20 -3.12 -39.36 10.29
C SER A 20 -4.05 -38.15 10.27
N GLU A 21 -5.19 -38.27 9.60
CA GLU A 21 -6.29 -37.30 9.48
C GLU A 21 -6.97 -36.91 10.81
N THR A 22 -6.43 -37.33 11.95
CA THR A 22 -6.95 -37.08 13.30
C THR A 22 -6.39 -35.81 13.96
N ASP A 23 -5.34 -35.19 13.39
CA ASP A 23 -4.74 -33.96 13.94
C ASP A 23 -5.40 -32.67 13.42
N ARG A 24 -6.24 -32.73 12.38
CA ARG A 24 -6.99 -31.56 11.85
C ARG A 24 -8.23 -31.17 12.66
N LYS A 25 -8.60 -31.92 13.70
CA LYS A 25 -9.81 -31.65 14.51
C LYS A 25 -9.56 -31.06 15.90
N LYS A 26 -8.32 -30.75 16.27
CA LYS A 26 -7.98 -30.17 17.59
C LYS A 26 -7.43 -28.74 17.58
N GLU A 27 -7.26 -28.10 16.42
CA GLU A 27 -6.90 -26.68 16.37
C GLU A 27 -8.09 -25.71 16.54
N ASN A 28 -9.34 -26.22 16.58
CA ASN A 28 -10.54 -25.38 16.76
C ASN A 28 -10.97 -25.14 18.22
N MET A 29 -10.18 -25.55 19.23
CA MET A 29 -10.49 -25.26 20.63
C MET A 29 -9.22 -25.01 21.44
N GLY A 30 -8.66 -23.80 21.36
CA GLY A 30 -7.47 -23.49 22.15
C GLY A 30 -6.80 -22.14 21.96
N LEU A 31 -7.50 -21.08 21.53
CA LEU A 31 -6.93 -19.72 21.55
C LEU A 31 -7.65 -18.87 22.60
N LYS A 32 -7.33 -19.14 23.87
CA LYS A 32 -7.56 -18.21 24.99
C LYS A 32 -6.21 -17.69 25.46
N GLY A 33 -5.81 -16.55 24.91
CA GLY A 33 -4.61 -15.83 25.33
C GLY A 33 -4.74 -14.33 25.06
N LYS A 34 -5.20 -13.58 26.08
CA LYS A 34 -4.97 -12.14 26.31
C LYS A 34 -5.30 -11.11 25.20
N ASN A 35 -6.57 -11.03 24.76
CA ASN A 35 -7.29 -9.74 24.58
C ASN A 35 -8.79 -9.93 24.27
N SER A 36 -9.47 -10.86 24.95
CA SER A 36 -10.76 -11.44 24.53
C SER A 36 -12.00 -10.54 24.65
N ASN A 37 -11.93 -9.23 24.39
CA ASN A 37 -13.11 -8.37 24.44
C ASN A 37 -13.08 -7.14 23.53
N MET A 38 -12.03 -6.95 22.70
CA MET A 38 -12.04 -5.85 21.74
C MET A 38 -12.79 -6.25 20.49
N LYS A 39 -13.78 -5.45 20.15
CA LYS A 39 -14.58 -5.53 18.94
C LYS A 39 -13.74 -5.23 17.69
N LEU A 40 -14.04 -5.84 16.53
CA LEU A 40 -13.21 -5.65 15.33
C LEU A 40 -13.21 -4.20 14.83
N SER A 41 -14.36 -3.52 14.89
CA SER A 41 -14.44 -2.12 14.47
C SER A 41 -13.60 -1.22 15.39
N GLU A 42 -13.65 -1.48 16.70
CA GLU A 42 -12.83 -0.77 17.70
C GLU A 42 -11.33 -1.04 17.51
N TYR A 43 -10.97 -2.29 17.22
CA TYR A 43 -9.58 -2.66 16.94
C TYR A 43 -9.06 -1.96 15.68
N CYS A 44 -9.83 -2.00 14.57
CA CYS A 44 -9.51 -1.30 13.33
C CYS A 44 -9.31 0.20 13.57
N ASN A 45 -10.31 0.85 14.18
CA ASN A 45 -10.29 2.28 14.48
C ASN A 45 -9.10 2.66 15.38
N LYS A 46 -8.78 1.83 16.37
CA LYS A 46 -7.64 2.06 17.27
C LYS A 46 -6.31 2.04 16.51
N LYS A 47 -6.12 1.10 15.59
CA LYS A 47 -4.91 1.03 14.75
C LYS A 47 -4.81 2.24 13.83
N GLU A 48 -5.86 2.56 13.10
CA GLU A 48 -5.87 3.70 12.17
C GLU A 48 -5.66 5.03 12.89
N THR A 49 -6.29 5.22 14.05
CA THR A 49 -6.09 6.42 14.89
C THR A 49 -4.65 6.54 15.36
N LEU A 50 -4.03 5.42 15.75
CA LEU A 50 -2.63 5.41 16.17
C LEU A 50 -1.71 5.76 14.99
N TRP A 51 -1.88 5.12 13.83
CA TRP A 51 -1.08 5.40 12.65
C TRP A 51 -1.23 6.84 12.16
N TYR A 52 -2.47 7.36 12.16
CA TYR A 52 -2.74 8.75 11.78
C TYR A 52 -2.06 9.73 12.74
N LYS A 53 -2.15 9.47 14.06
CA LYS A 53 -1.51 10.31 15.06
C LYS A 53 0.01 10.34 14.91
N VAL A 54 0.64 9.19 14.66
CA VAL A 54 2.09 9.10 14.44
C VAL A 54 2.50 9.89 13.19
N GLU A 55 1.79 9.73 12.07
CA GLU A 55 2.06 10.52 10.86
C GLU A 55 1.87 12.02 11.12
N GLN A 56 0.77 12.39 11.79
CA GLN A 56 0.47 13.79 12.09
C GLN A 56 1.60 14.42 12.92
N GLU A 57 2.04 13.77 13.99
CA GLU A 57 3.14 14.27 14.84
C GLU A 57 4.45 14.40 14.04
N ASN A 58 4.78 13.41 13.20
CA ASN A 58 5.98 13.45 12.36
C ASN A 58 5.92 14.60 11.35
N VAL A 59 4.80 14.79 10.66
CA VAL A 59 4.63 15.84 9.67
C VAL A 59 4.61 17.22 10.34
N GLU A 60 3.95 17.38 11.50
CA GLU A 60 3.97 18.64 12.26
C GLU A 60 5.39 19.04 12.65
N ASN A 61 6.20 18.08 13.14
CA ASN A 61 7.60 18.32 13.46
C ASN A 61 8.42 18.69 12.22
N LEU A 62 8.20 18.01 11.09
CA LEU A 62 8.87 18.31 9.82
C LEU A 62 8.53 19.72 9.32
N ILE A 63 7.24 20.06 9.24
CA ILE A 63 6.79 21.37 8.74
C ILE A 63 7.28 22.50 9.66
N LYS A 64 7.25 22.28 10.98
CA LYS A 64 7.82 23.23 11.94
C LYS A 64 9.33 23.41 11.74
N TYR A 65 10.07 22.32 11.55
CA TYR A 65 11.50 22.39 11.25
C TYR A 65 11.75 23.21 9.99
N ILE A 66 11.07 22.90 8.89
CA ILE A 66 11.30 23.58 7.61
C ILE A 66 10.93 25.06 7.71
N ASN A 67 9.75 25.41 8.24
CA ASN A 67 9.32 26.81 8.42
C ASN A 67 10.32 27.65 9.25
N ASN A 68 11.00 27.05 10.22
CA ASN A 68 12.01 27.75 11.01
C ASN A 68 13.35 27.95 10.27
N ASN A 69 13.53 27.30 9.13
CA ASN A 69 14.78 27.26 8.36
C ASN A 69 14.65 27.78 6.93
N ILE A 70 13.50 28.39 6.59
CA ILE A 70 13.25 29.05 5.32
C ILE A 70 12.59 30.41 5.57
N ASP A 71 12.68 31.33 4.61
CA ASP A 71 12.05 32.66 4.72
C ASP A 71 10.54 32.65 4.39
N ASP A 72 10.09 31.60 3.70
CA ASP A 72 8.70 31.43 3.26
C ASP A 72 7.82 30.83 4.35
N ASP A 73 6.55 31.26 4.38
CA ASP A 73 5.52 30.71 5.27
C ASP A 73 4.74 29.60 4.54
N LEU A 74 5.05 28.35 4.89
CA LEU A 74 4.46 27.18 4.22
C LEU A 74 2.94 27.10 4.39
N PHE A 75 2.39 27.59 5.51
CA PHE A 75 0.94 27.58 5.75
C PHE A 75 0.23 28.58 4.84
N LYS A 76 0.83 29.77 4.63
CA LYS A 76 0.32 30.75 3.65
C LYS A 76 0.38 30.22 2.23
N ILE A 77 1.50 29.60 1.83
CA ILE A 77 1.66 29.05 0.47
C ILE A 77 0.65 27.93 0.21
N ALA A 78 0.45 27.03 1.18
CA ALA A 78 -0.48 25.91 1.04
C ALA A 78 -1.96 26.31 1.24
N ASN A 79 -2.21 27.53 1.73
CA ASN A 79 -3.52 28.05 2.11
C ASN A 79 -4.29 27.11 3.06
N THR A 80 -3.63 26.69 4.14
CA THR A 80 -4.19 25.81 5.17
C THR A 80 -3.37 25.93 6.45
N ASN A 81 -3.97 25.61 7.59
CA ASN A 81 -3.29 25.50 8.89
C ASN A 81 -2.97 24.05 9.27
N ASN A 82 -3.29 23.08 8.40
CA ASN A 82 -3.07 21.66 8.64
C ASN A 82 -1.72 21.22 8.06
N SER A 83 -0.76 20.86 8.91
CA SER A 83 0.60 20.45 8.50
C SER A 83 0.61 19.25 7.54
N LEU A 84 -0.31 18.30 7.69
CA LEU A 84 -0.44 17.13 6.81
C LEU A 84 -0.82 17.57 5.39
N GLU A 85 -1.77 18.50 5.29
CA GLU A 85 -2.19 19.10 4.02
C GLU A 85 -1.08 19.97 3.41
N VAL A 86 -0.38 20.76 4.22
CA VAL A 86 0.82 21.52 3.79
C VAL A 86 1.82 20.57 3.14
N PHE A 87 2.21 19.49 3.84
CA PHE A 87 3.19 18.54 3.33
C PHE A 87 2.70 17.86 2.04
N ASN A 88 1.45 17.38 2.01
CA ASN A 88 0.91 16.71 0.83
C ASN A 88 0.87 17.62 -0.41
N LYS A 89 0.54 18.90 -0.24
CA LYS A 89 0.54 19.89 -1.33
C LYS A 89 1.94 20.30 -1.75
N LEU A 90 2.85 20.47 -0.80
CA LEU A 90 4.14 21.12 -1.03
C LEU A 90 5.33 20.17 -1.10
N LYS A 91 5.22 18.87 -0.80
CA LYS A 91 6.38 17.95 -0.76
C LYS A 91 7.28 18.00 -2.00
N VAL A 92 6.69 18.09 -3.20
CA VAL A 92 7.45 18.20 -4.47
C VAL A 92 8.08 19.59 -4.63
N TRP A 93 7.36 20.64 -4.23
CA TRP A 93 7.85 22.02 -4.25
C TRP A 93 9.01 22.21 -3.26
N LEU A 94 8.85 21.73 -2.02
CA LEU A 94 9.90 21.67 -1.00
C LEU A 94 11.11 20.90 -1.51
N PHE A 95 10.88 19.75 -2.13
CA PHE A 95 11.97 18.94 -2.69
C PHE A 95 12.74 19.67 -3.81
N LYS A 96 12.08 20.53 -4.60
CA LYS A 96 12.69 21.32 -5.66
C LYS A 96 13.43 22.56 -5.15
N PHE A 97 12.79 23.36 -4.29
CA PHE A 97 13.28 24.69 -3.92
C PHE A 97 14.00 24.73 -2.57
N TYR A 98 13.65 23.80 -1.67
CA TYR A 98 14.17 23.71 -0.31
C TYR A 98 14.71 22.31 -0.02
N ASN A 99 15.38 21.71 -1.01
CA ASN A 99 15.83 20.32 -0.95
C ASN A 99 16.64 20.03 0.32
N LYS A 100 17.64 20.86 0.61
CA LYS A 100 18.48 20.71 1.80
C LYS A 100 17.65 20.73 3.09
N GLN A 101 16.79 21.74 3.26
CA GLN A 101 15.96 21.89 4.46
C GLN A 101 14.96 20.73 4.62
N LEU A 102 14.41 20.24 3.51
CA LEU A 102 13.55 19.07 3.52
C LEU A 102 14.32 17.82 3.95
N LEU A 103 15.51 17.56 3.39
CA LEU A 103 16.31 16.39 3.74
C LEU A 103 16.83 16.45 5.18
N ASP A 104 17.35 17.61 5.60
CA ASP A 104 17.79 17.84 6.98
C ASP A 104 16.62 17.67 7.96
N GLY A 105 15.42 18.16 7.59
CA GLY A 105 14.19 18.01 8.36
C GLY A 105 13.71 16.55 8.46
N LEU A 106 13.76 15.80 7.35
CA LEU A 106 13.45 14.36 7.35
C LEU A 106 14.41 13.59 8.27
N ASN A 107 15.71 13.91 8.21
CA ASN A 107 16.70 13.33 9.09
C ASN A 107 16.46 13.73 10.57
N TYR A 108 16.09 14.99 10.83
CA TYR A 108 15.78 15.49 12.17
C TYR A 108 14.63 14.72 12.83
N ILE A 109 13.59 14.36 12.08
CA ILE A 109 12.48 13.55 12.60
C ILE A 109 12.73 12.04 12.55
N GLY A 110 13.92 11.61 12.09
CA GLY A 110 14.26 10.19 11.95
C GLY A 110 13.45 9.46 10.88
N ALA A 111 12.98 10.16 9.84
CA ALA A 111 12.21 9.56 8.75
C ALA A 111 13.07 8.68 7.85
N ASP A 112 12.47 7.60 7.33
CA ASP A 112 13.10 6.77 6.31
C ASP A 112 13.14 7.50 4.96
N TYR A 113 14.35 7.86 4.54
CA TYR A 113 14.56 8.54 3.27
C TYR A 113 14.23 7.66 2.06
N GLU A 114 14.41 6.35 2.16
CA GLU A 114 14.01 5.44 1.07
C GLU A 114 12.50 5.43 0.90
N ARG A 115 11.74 5.37 2.01
CA ARG A 115 10.28 5.52 1.98
C ARG A 115 9.86 6.82 1.32
N PHE A 116 10.50 7.94 1.64
CA PHE A 116 10.19 9.22 1.00
C PHE A 116 10.41 9.17 -0.53
N LYS A 117 11.53 8.59 -1.00
CA LYS A 117 11.80 8.41 -2.44
C LYS A 117 10.76 7.51 -3.13
N LYS A 118 10.38 6.38 -2.51
CA LYS A 118 9.29 5.52 -3.01
C LYS A 118 7.99 6.31 -3.17
N GLY A 119 7.67 7.17 -2.19
CA GLY A 119 6.50 8.05 -2.22
C GLY A 119 6.53 9.07 -3.35
N LEU A 120 7.70 9.62 -3.69
CA LEU A 120 7.88 10.51 -4.84
C LEU A 120 7.67 9.79 -6.16
N ILE A 121 8.25 8.61 -6.34
CA ILE A 121 8.07 7.78 -7.54
C ILE A 121 6.61 7.38 -7.70
N TYR A 122 5.96 6.92 -6.62
CA TYR A 122 4.54 6.60 -6.66
C TYR A 122 3.67 7.82 -6.99
N SER A 123 4.06 9.02 -6.54
CA SER A 123 3.36 10.26 -6.92
C SER A 123 3.47 10.55 -8.43
N LEU A 124 4.60 10.18 -9.07
CA LEU A 124 4.75 10.29 -10.52
C LEU A 124 3.86 9.28 -11.24
N ILE A 125 3.83 8.03 -10.77
CA ILE A 125 2.93 6.99 -11.30
C ILE A 125 1.48 7.47 -11.25
N LEU A 126 1.02 7.96 -10.10
CA LEU A 126 -0.33 8.51 -9.95
C LEU A 126 -0.58 9.75 -10.84
N GLY A 127 0.46 10.55 -11.11
CA GLY A 127 0.38 11.67 -12.02
C GLY A 127 0.08 11.20 -13.45
N VAL A 128 0.78 10.17 -13.90
CA VAL A 128 0.58 9.54 -15.21
C VAL A 128 -0.80 8.88 -15.27
N THR A 129 -1.08 7.92 -14.38
CA THR A 129 -2.29 7.10 -14.46
C THR A 129 -3.58 7.87 -14.21
N ARG A 130 -3.54 9.02 -13.53
CA ARG A 130 -4.72 9.87 -13.30
C ARG A 130 -4.72 11.12 -14.17
N ASN A 131 -3.91 11.15 -15.23
CA ASN A 131 -3.82 12.24 -16.21
C ASN A 131 -3.68 13.63 -15.55
N LYS A 132 -2.80 13.75 -14.55
CA LYS A 132 -2.59 15.02 -13.84
C LYS A 132 -1.77 15.99 -14.67
N SER A 133 -2.15 17.27 -14.63
CA SER A 133 -1.51 18.33 -15.41
C SER A 133 -0.05 18.62 -15.02
N ASN A 134 0.36 18.24 -13.82
CA ASN A 134 1.70 18.50 -13.28
C ASN A 134 2.68 17.33 -13.45
N THR A 135 2.32 16.28 -14.20
CA THR A 135 3.15 15.06 -14.37
C THR A 135 4.52 15.35 -14.98
N ASN A 136 4.59 16.17 -16.04
CA ASN A 136 5.87 16.53 -16.67
C ASN A 136 6.80 17.27 -15.71
N LEU A 137 6.24 18.22 -14.93
CA LEU A 137 7.00 18.94 -13.91
C LEU A 137 7.56 18.00 -12.85
N LEU A 138 6.75 17.03 -12.38
CA LEU A 138 7.20 16.05 -11.41
C LEU A 138 8.31 15.17 -11.97
N TYR A 139 8.16 14.68 -13.21
CA TYR A 139 9.20 13.91 -13.89
C TYR A 139 10.52 14.68 -13.97
N ASP A 140 10.50 15.94 -14.41
CA ASP A 140 11.70 16.77 -14.52
C ASP A 140 12.39 16.98 -13.17
N ILE A 141 11.62 17.18 -12.10
CA ILE A 141 12.15 17.33 -10.75
C ILE A 141 12.85 16.03 -10.32
N LEU A 142 12.19 14.87 -10.44
CA LEU A 142 12.78 13.59 -10.03
C LEU A 142 14.00 13.20 -10.86
N LYS A 143 14.01 13.57 -12.15
CA LYS A 143 15.15 13.38 -13.04
C LYS A 143 16.33 14.27 -12.64
N SER A 144 16.08 15.57 -12.41
CA SER A 144 17.12 16.52 -12.00
C SER A 144 17.75 16.14 -10.64
N ALA A 145 16.96 15.54 -9.75
CA ALA A 145 17.40 15.04 -8.45
C ALA A 145 18.05 13.65 -8.51
N ASN A 146 18.21 13.07 -9.71
CA ASN A 146 18.81 11.75 -9.91
C ASN A 146 18.09 10.62 -9.14
N ILE A 147 16.77 10.72 -8.97
CA ILE A 147 15.92 9.64 -8.43
C ILE A 147 15.49 8.71 -9.57
N ILE A 148 15.18 9.30 -10.73
CA ILE A 148 14.79 8.61 -11.96
C ILE A 148 15.80 8.97 -13.04
N GLU A 149 16.28 7.97 -13.78
CA GLU A 149 17.16 8.19 -14.93
C GLU A 149 16.34 8.61 -16.15
N LYS A 150 15.29 7.84 -16.46
CA LYS A 150 14.34 8.14 -17.54
C LYS A 150 13.02 7.41 -17.34
N MET A 151 12.03 7.84 -18.10
CA MET A 151 10.73 7.18 -18.24
C MET A 151 10.53 6.89 -19.74
N ILE A 152 10.08 5.67 -20.05
CA ILE A 152 9.81 5.19 -21.41
C ILE A 152 8.30 4.93 -21.50
N VAL A 153 7.71 5.25 -22.66
CA VAL A 153 6.33 4.90 -22.99
C VAL A 153 6.39 3.96 -24.20
N TYR A 154 5.77 2.79 -24.08
CA TYR A 154 5.69 1.77 -25.13
C TYR A 154 4.43 1.96 -25.99
N GLU A 155 4.33 1.22 -27.09
CA GLU A 155 3.22 1.34 -28.05
C GLU A 155 1.86 0.91 -27.48
N ASP A 156 1.86 0.09 -26.41
CA ASP A 156 0.70 -0.42 -25.70
C ASP A 156 0.30 0.44 -24.49
N ASP A 157 0.79 1.68 -24.43
CA ASP A 157 0.64 2.62 -23.31
C ASP A 157 1.24 2.13 -21.98
N THR A 158 2.03 1.05 -22.00
CA THR A 158 2.86 0.66 -20.85
C THR A 158 3.94 1.71 -20.62
N HIS A 159 4.08 2.14 -19.37
CA HIS A 159 5.12 3.06 -18.92
C HIS A 159 6.21 2.28 -18.17
N GLU A 160 7.47 2.64 -18.37
CA GLU A 160 8.60 2.12 -17.59
C GLU A 160 9.43 3.27 -17.01
N ILE A 161 9.48 3.34 -15.68
CA ILE A 161 10.42 4.19 -14.95
C ILE A 161 11.69 3.41 -14.67
N ILE A 162 12.84 3.94 -15.08
CA ILE A 162 14.15 3.45 -14.65
C ILE A 162 14.58 4.28 -13.44
N SER A 163 14.38 3.72 -12.25
CA SER A 163 14.82 4.32 -10.99
C SER A 163 16.26 3.96 -10.68
N LYS A 164 16.99 4.93 -10.13
CA LYS A 164 18.36 4.73 -9.66
C LYS A 164 18.46 3.69 -8.53
N ASP A 165 17.49 3.72 -7.61
CA ASP A 165 17.55 2.92 -6.37
C ASP A 165 16.58 1.73 -6.38
N PHE A 166 15.54 1.77 -7.21
CA PHE A 166 14.45 0.77 -7.19
C PHE A 166 14.31 -0.01 -8.51
N GLY A 167 15.30 0.10 -9.40
CA GLY A 167 15.32 -0.63 -10.66
C GLY A 167 14.24 -0.18 -11.64
N LYS A 168 13.81 -1.11 -12.50
CA LYS A 168 12.77 -0.85 -13.51
C LYS A 168 11.40 -1.06 -12.89
N ILE A 169 10.50 -0.10 -13.10
CA ILE A 169 9.12 -0.12 -12.63
C ILE A 169 8.21 0.04 -13.84
N GLN A 170 7.42 -0.98 -14.14
CA GLN A 170 6.50 -1.01 -15.27
C GLN A 170 5.06 -0.83 -14.77
N PHE A 171 4.27 -0.02 -15.45
CA PHE A 171 2.89 0.23 -15.05
C PHE A 171 2.05 0.79 -16.19
N MET A 172 0.73 0.69 -16.06
CA MET A 172 -0.23 1.28 -17.00
C MET A 172 -1.53 1.69 -16.30
N GLY A 173 -2.41 2.38 -17.03
CA GLY A 173 -3.76 2.71 -16.58
C GLY A 173 -4.64 1.48 -16.43
N ALA A 174 -5.46 1.41 -15.38
CA ALA A 174 -6.39 0.29 -15.17
C ALA A 174 -7.68 0.42 -16.00
N GLU A 175 -8.11 1.64 -16.30
CA GLU A 175 -9.37 1.93 -17.00
C GLU A 175 -9.47 1.25 -18.37
N ASP A 176 -8.36 1.18 -19.11
CA ASP A 176 -8.32 0.58 -20.45
C ASP A 176 -8.53 -0.94 -20.41
N SER A 177 -8.14 -1.60 -19.32
CA SER A 177 -8.33 -3.04 -19.15
C SER A 177 -9.79 -3.44 -18.99
N PHE A 178 -10.66 -2.51 -18.58
CA PHE A 178 -12.10 -2.75 -18.37
C PHE A 178 -12.97 -2.02 -19.39
N ILE A 179 -12.39 -1.47 -20.47
CA ILE A 179 -13.11 -0.65 -21.47
C ILE A 179 -14.31 -1.37 -22.11
N LYS A 180 -14.28 -2.70 -22.18
CA LYS A 180 -15.37 -3.54 -22.71
C LYS A 180 -16.44 -3.88 -21.68
N ASP A 181 -16.18 -3.68 -20.39
CA ASP A 181 -17.12 -3.92 -19.29
C ASP A 181 -17.64 -2.60 -18.72
N LYS A 182 -18.62 -2.03 -19.43
CA LYS A 182 -19.27 -0.78 -19.05
C LYS A 182 -19.90 -0.83 -17.65
N GLU A 183 -20.39 -1.98 -17.22
CA GLU A 183 -21.04 -2.10 -15.90
C GLU A 183 -20.03 -1.89 -14.77
N THR A 184 -18.84 -2.49 -14.89
CA THR A 184 -17.75 -2.28 -13.91
C THR A 184 -17.27 -0.84 -13.92
N LEU A 185 -17.10 -0.25 -15.11
CA LEU A 185 -16.72 1.16 -15.22
C LEU A 185 -17.80 2.10 -14.65
N ASP A 186 -19.08 1.80 -14.85
CA ASP A 186 -20.20 2.55 -14.29
C ASP A 186 -20.25 2.41 -12.76
N PHE A 187 -19.96 1.22 -12.22
CA PHE A 187 -19.86 1.00 -10.78
C PHE A 187 -18.74 1.84 -10.17
N ILE A 188 -17.53 1.78 -10.74
CA ILE A 188 -16.39 2.56 -10.29
C ILE A 188 -16.67 4.07 -10.45
N GLY A 189 -17.25 4.47 -11.58
CA GLY A 189 -17.60 5.86 -11.87
C GLY A 189 -18.62 6.46 -10.90
N LYS A 190 -19.58 5.67 -10.39
CA LYS A 190 -20.55 6.10 -9.37
C LYS A 190 -19.91 6.50 -8.04
N LEU A 191 -18.73 5.97 -7.72
CA LEU A 191 -18.00 6.36 -6.51
C LEU A 191 -17.48 7.80 -6.62
N GLY A 192 -17.29 8.31 -7.84
CA GLY A 192 -16.93 9.70 -8.11
C GLY A 192 -15.71 10.15 -7.29
N GLU A 193 -15.85 11.26 -6.55
CA GLU A 193 -14.79 11.80 -5.71
C GLU A 193 -14.41 10.88 -4.52
N LYS A 194 -15.29 9.96 -4.14
CA LYS A 194 -15.06 8.99 -3.04
C LYS A 194 -14.28 7.75 -3.47
N ILE A 195 -13.87 7.66 -4.73
CA ILE A 195 -13.12 6.50 -5.24
C ILE A 195 -11.86 6.21 -4.41
N GLN A 196 -11.26 7.23 -3.79
CA GLN A 196 -10.05 7.07 -2.95
C GLN A 196 -10.32 6.27 -1.67
N ASP A 197 -11.57 6.23 -1.20
CA ASP A 197 -12.00 5.47 -0.02
C ASP A 197 -12.68 4.14 -0.41
N GLY A 198 -12.87 3.90 -1.71
CA GLY A 198 -13.63 2.77 -2.25
C GLY A 198 -12.83 1.49 -2.48
N CYS A 199 -11.55 1.44 -2.06
CA CYS A 199 -10.64 0.35 -2.41
C CYS A 199 -11.16 -1.05 -2.00
N HIS A 200 -11.76 -1.16 -0.81
CA HIS A 200 -12.34 -2.40 -0.30
C HIS A 200 -13.61 -2.80 -1.05
N GLU A 201 -14.46 -1.84 -1.39
CA GLU A 201 -15.74 -2.10 -2.06
C GLU A 201 -15.52 -2.50 -3.52
N ILE A 202 -14.66 -1.77 -4.23
CA ILE A 202 -14.29 -2.08 -5.62
C ILE A 202 -13.63 -3.44 -5.70
N SER A 203 -12.63 -3.72 -4.85
CA SER A 203 -11.93 -5.01 -4.87
C SER A 203 -12.89 -6.17 -4.61
N PHE A 204 -13.87 -5.99 -3.72
CA PHE A 204 -14.88 -7.01 -3.44
C PHE A 204 -15.82 -7.23 -4.63
N TYR A 205 -16.32 -6.14 -5.24
CA TYR A 205 -17.16 -6.20 -6.44
C TYR A 205 -16.47 -6.97 -7.57
N ILE A 206 -15.17 -6.71 -7.79
CA ILE A 206 -14.43 -7.35 -8.88
C ILE A 206 -14.28 -8.85 -8.65
N ILE A 207 -13.89 -9.31 -7.46
CA ILE A 207 -13.76 -10.75 -7.21
C ILE A 207 -15.11 -11.48 -7.22
N GLU A 208 -16.19 -10.79 -6.86
CA GLU A 208 -17.56 -11.34 -6.94
C GLU A 208 -17.99 -11.57 -8.40
N LYS A 209 -17.58 -10.66 -9.30
CA LYS A 209 -17.92 -10.73 -10.72
C LYS A 209 -17.02 -11.68 -11.52
N TYR A 210 -15.76 -11.82 -11.11
CA TYR A 210 -14.72 -12.45 -11.92
C TYR A 210 -13.89 -13.46 -11.11
N GLU A 211 -13.95 -14.72 -11.50
CA GLU A 211 -13.28 -15.82 -10.77
C GLU A 211 -11.75 -15.78 -10.85
N MET A 212 -11.17 -15.14 -11.88
CA MET A 212 -9.72 -15.07 -12.04
C MET A 212 -9.03 -14.13 -11.04
N PHE A 213 -9.76 -13.13 -10.52
CA PHE A 213 -9.14 -12.16 -9.63
C PHE A 213 -9.10 -12.64 -8.19
N LYS A 214 -8.04 -12.25 -7.49
CA LYS A 214 -7.93 -12.38 -6.03
C LYS A 214 -7.84 -11.00 -5.40
N ALA A 215 -8.63 -10.74 -4.37
CA ALA A 215 -8.51 -9.53 -3.59
C ALA A 215 -7.42 -9.73 -2.55
N VAL A 216 -6.51 -8.76 -2.48
CA VAL A 216 -5.56 -8.61 -1.40
C VAL A 216 -6.05 -7.52 -0.47
N THR A 217 -6.07 -7.79 0.82
CA THR A 217 -6.20 -6.76 1.85
C THR A 217 -4.92 -6.73 2.66
N SER A 218 -4.37 -5.55 2.82
CA SER A 218 -3.04 -5.35 3.38
C SER A 218 -2.97 -4.09 4.23
N ILE A 219 -1.90 -3.99 5.01
CA ILE A 219 -1.42 -2.72 5.53
C ILE A 219 -0.40 -2.19 4.53
N CYS A 220 -0.67 -1.03 3.97
CA CYS A 220 0.23 -0.30 3.09
C CYS A 220 0.77 0.92 3.84
N LYS A 221 1.86 1.51 3.34
CA LYS A 221 2.38 2.78 3.83
C LYS A 221 2.25 3.87 2.79
N LYS A 222 2.12 5.13 3.22
CA LYS A 222 2.20 6.36 2.41
C LYS A 222 2.76 7.52 3.23
N GLY A 223 2.94 8.68 2.61
CA GLY A 223 3.44 9.87 3.33
C GLY A 223 4.87 9.69 3.82
N ILE A 224 5.12 10.11 5.07
CA ILE A 224 6.40 9.89 5.75
C ILE A 224 6.48 8.46 6.25
N ASP A 225 5.52 8.00 7.05
CA ASP A 225 5.42 6.62 7.53
C ASP A 225 3.97 6.20 7.88
N TYR A 226 2.99 6.77 7.19
CA TYR A 226 1.58 6.53 7.49
C TYR A 226 1.14 5.15 7.01
N SER A 227 0.87 4.26 7.96
CA SER A 227 0.24 2.97 7.69
C SER A 227 -1.27 3.11 7.53
N TYR A 228 -1.85 2.39 6.58
CA TYR A 228 -3.29 2.39 6.31
C TYR A 228 -3.73 1.03 5.76
N TYR A 229 -4.97 0.64 6.04
CA TYR A 229 -5.55 -0.52 5.38
C TYR A 229 -5.87 -0.19 3.92
N HIS A 230 -5.56 -1.12 3.04
CA HIS A 230 -5.86 -0.98 1.62
C HIS A 230 -6.34 -2.29 1.03
N SER A 231 -7.05 -2.22 -0.07
CA SER A 231 -7.35 -3.39 -0.88
C SER A 231 -7.18 -3.11 -2.36
N PHE A 232 -6.67 -4.12 -3.04
CA PHE A 232 -6.44 -4.15 -4.47
C PHE A 232 -6.64 -5.59 -4.95
N ILE A 233 -6.63 -5.81 -6.25
CA ILE A 233 -6.77 -7.17 -6.80
C ILE A 233 -5.47 -7.62 -7.47
N LEU A 234 -5.29 -8.93 -7.54
CA LEU A 234 -4.28 -9.60 -8.34
C LEU A 234 -4.97 -10.30 -9.51
N ASP A 235 -4.41 -10.13 -10.70
CA ASP A 235 -4.77 -10.91 -11.90
C ASP A 235 -3.99 -12.24 -11.97
N ASP A 236 -4.26 -13.03 -13.01
CA ASP A 236 -3.60 -14.33 -13.23
C ASP A 236 -2.10 -14.19 -13.56
N GLU A 237 -1.67 -13.03 -14.04
CA GLU A 237 -0.26 -12.70 -14.29
C GLU A 237 0.44 -12.15 -13.05
N ASN A 238 -0.27 -12.08 -11.91
CA ASN A 238 0.22 -11.57 -10.64
C ASN A 238 0.62 -10.08 -10.71
N ASN A 239 -0.09 -9.30 -11.52
CA ASN A 239 -0.10 -7.84 -11.46
C ASN A 239 -1.08 -7.38 -10.38
N ALA A 240 -0.69 -6.35 -9.64
CA ALA A 240 -1.59 -5.61 -8.76
C ALA A 240 -2.38 -4.58 -9.58
N ILE A 241 -3.71 -4.62 -9.44
CA ILE A 241 -4.64 -3.64 -10.01
C ILE A 241 -5.26 -2.86 -8.86
N ASP A 242 -4.93 -1.57 -8.78
CA ASP A 242 -5.45 -0.62 -7.81
C ASP A 242 -6.30 0.43 -8.54
N PHE A 243 -7.62 0.21 -8.55
CA PHE A 243 -8.57 1.11 -9.20
C PHE A 243 -8.62 2.50 -8.58
N THR A 244 -8.32 2.63 -7.28
CA THR A 244 -8.26 3.95 -6.67
C THR A 244 -7.11 4.76 -7.25
N ALA A 245 -6.02 4.08 -7.63
CA ALA A 245 -4.85 4.65 -8.31
C ALA A 245 -4.96 4.67 -9.85
N ASN A 246 -6.03 4.10 -10.43
CA ASN A 246 -6.13 3.77 -11.85
C ASN A 246 -4.88 3.02 -12.35
N LEU A 247 -4.39 2.04 -11.59
CA LEU A 247 -3.04 1.50 -11.77
C LEU A 247 -3.05 -0.01 -11.97
N ILE A 248 -2.32 -0.48 -12.98
CA ILE A 248 -1.85 -1.86 -13.12
C ILE A 248 -0.34 -1.86 -13.07
N ILE A 249 0.23 -2.74 -12.26
CA ILE A 249 1.67 -2.80 -11.97
C ILE A 249 2.05 -4.19 -11.47
N PRO A 250 3.22 -4.76 -11.84
CA PRO A 250 3.69 -6.02 -11.29
C PRO A 250 3.65 -6.04 -9.76
N LYS A 251 3.11 -7.11 -9.16
CA LYS A 251 2.93 -7.23 -7.70
C LYS A 251 4.19 -6.84 -6.92
N GLN A 252 5.36 -7.35 -7.32
CA GLN A 252 6.61 -7.08 -6.63
C GLN A 252 6.96 -5.58 -6.58
N GLN A 253 6.68 -4.83 -7.64
CA GLN A 253 6.95 -3.39 -7.71
C GLN A 253 5.93 -2.60 -6.90
N TYR A 254 4.65 -2.99 -6.94
CA TYR A 254 3.64 -2.40 -6.05
C TYR A 254 4.01 -2.59 -4.58
N TYR A 255 4.46 -3.79 -4.23
CA TYR A 255 4.83 -4.18 -2.86
C TYR A 255 6.05 -3.41 -2.38
N LEU A 256 7.02 -3.22 -3.27
CA LEU A 256 8.19 -2.40 -3.01
C LEU A 256 7.81 -0.94 -2.71
N LEU A 257 6.95 -0.33 -3.54
CA LEU A 257 6.62 1.09 -3.46
C LEU A 257 5.64 1.43 -2.34
N GLN A 258 4.70 0.53 -2.04
CA GLN A 258 3.68 0.70 -1.00
C GLN A 258 4.06 0.03 0.34
N GLU A 259 5.17 -0.71 0.39
CA GLU A 259 5.59 -1.48 1.57
C GLU A 259 4.46 -2.38 2.09
N VAL A 260 3.90 -3.15 1.16
CA VAL A 260 2.71 -3.97 1.41
C VAL A 260 3.01 -5.07 2.41
N ASN A 261 2.24 -5.08 3.50
CA ASN A 261 2.13 -6.20 4.43
C ASN A 261 0.77 -6.89 4.20
N GLU A 262 0.77 -8.02 3.50
CA GLU A 262 -0.43 -8.79 3.22
C GLU A 262 -1.07 -9.31 4.51
N LEU A 263 -2.33 -8.99 4.74
CA LEU A 263 -3.14 -9.58 5.82
C LEU A 263 -3.99 -10.74 5.30
N ASN A 264 -4.40 -10.64 4.03
CA ASN A 264 -5.24 -11.63 3.39
C ASN A 264 -5.14 -11.56 1.87
N CYS A 265 -5.27 -12.71 1.20
CA CYS A 265 -5.37 -12.82 -0.25
C CYS A 265 -6.36 -13.94 -0.58
N LEU A 266 -7.48 -13.62 -1.23
CA LEU A 266 -8.54 -14.58 -1.52
C LEU A 266 -9.33 -14.27 -2.79
N ASN A 267 -9.90 -15.29 -3.42
CA ASN A 267 -10.97 -15.14 -4.41
C ASN A 267 -12.36 -15.17 -3.72
N TYR A 268 -13.43 -14.94 -4.48
CA TYR A 268 -14.79 -14.89 -3.92
C TYR A 268 -15.26 -16.20 -3.30
N LYS A 269 -14.89 -17.35 -3.88
CA LYS A 269 -15.24 -18.66 -3.33
C LYS A 269 -14.61 -18.87 -1.95
N GLU A 270 -13.31 -18.58 -1.83
CA GLU A 270 -12.57 -18.62 -0.56
C GLU A 270 -13.17 -17.66 0.47
N TYR A 271 -13.57 -16.45 0.04
CA TYR A 271 -14.29 -15.51 0.90
C TYR A 271 -15.59 -16.10 1.46
N LEU A 272 -16.43 -16.75 0.63
CA LEU A 272 -17.69 -17.34 1.07
C LEU A 272 -17.49 -18.44 2.12
N GLU A 273 -16.41 -19.21 2.02
CA GLU A 273 -16.06 -20.28 2.96
C GLU A 273 -15.63 -19.73 4.34
N GLU A 274 -15.04 -18.53 4.38
CA GLU A 274 -14.46 -17.96 5.61
C GLU A 274 -15.27 -16.81 6.24
N LYS A 275 -16.18 -16.17 5.50
CA LYS A 275 -16.82 -14.90 5.92
C LYS A 275 -17.55 -15.01 7.26
N ASP A 276 -18.21 -16.14 7.53
CA ASP A 276 -19.05 -16.34 8.72
C ASP A 276 -18.25 -16.32 10.02
N ASN A 277 -16.94 -16.63 9.96
CA ASN A 277 -16.06 -16.51 11.11
C ASN A 277 -15.88 -15.06 11.51
N SER A 278 -15.63 -14.18 10.53
CA SER A 278 -15.40 -12.76 10.76
C SER A 278 -16.67 -11.97 11.11
N ILE A 279 -17.83 -12.35 10.53
CA ILE A 279 -19.12 -11.67 10.76
C ILE A 279 -19.53 -11.72 12.24
N LYS A 280 -19.23 -12.81 12.94
CA LYS A 280 -19.54 -12.97 14.38
C LYS A 280 -18.86 -11.92 15.27
N PHE A 281 -17.76 -11.35 14.79
CA PHE A 281 -16.95 -10.36 15.52
C PHE A 281 -17.09 -8.94 14.96
N ASP A 282 -17.93 -8.73 13.95
CA ASP A 282 -18.27 -7.41 13.40
C ASP A 282 -19.62 -6.95 13.95
N GLU A 283 -19.57 -6.36 15.13
CA GLU A 283 -20.73 -5.84 15.83
C GLU A 283 -21.30 -4.56 15.20
N SER A 284 -20.45 -3.74 14.55
CA SER A 284 -20.91 -2.50 13.94
C SER A 284 -21.73 -2.79 12.69
N LYS A 285 -21.44 -3.90 12.01
CA LYS A 285 -22.00 -4.27 10.70
C LYS A 285 -21.71 -3.23 9.62
N THR A 286 -20.71 -2.38 9.87
CA THR A 286 -20.30 -1.29 8.98
C THR A 286 -18.93 -1.54 8.34
N LEU A 287 -18.19 -2.54 8.79
CA LEU A 287 -16.90 -2.88 8.18
C LEU A 287 -17.11 -3.49 6.79
N TYR A 288 -16.30 -3.04 5.83
CA TYR A 288 -16.26 -3.64 4.50
C TYR A 288 -15.93 -5.12 4.58
N ASN A 289 -16.51 -5.91 3.68
CA ASN A 289 -16.39 -7.38 3.67
C ASN A 289 -14.94 -7.87 3.71
N LEU A 290 -14.09 -7.31 2.86
CA LEU A 290 -12.66 -7.68 2.79
C LEU A 290 -11.90 -7.21 4.03
N LEU A 291 -12.09 -5.94 4.43
CA LEU A 291 -11.43 -5.36 5.60
C LEU A 291 -11.76 -6.14 6.87
N ARG A 292 -13.03 -6.48 7.08
CA ARG A 292 -13.48 -7.30 8.22
C ARG A 292 -12.73 -8.62 8.28
N ASN A 293 -12.64 -9.35 7.17
CA ASN A 293 -12.00 -10.65 7.14
C ASN A 293 -10.49 -10.55 7.42
N ALA A 294 -9.82 -9.55 6.84
CA ALA A 294 -8.40 -9.31 7.05
C ALA A 294 -8.07 -8.87 8.48
N VAL A 295 -8.82 -7.91 9.04
CA VAL A 295 -8.64 -7.43 10.41
C VAL A 295 -8.92 -8.54 11.43
N TYR A 296 -9.90 -9.42 11.15
CA TYR A 296 -10.12 -10.60 11.97
C TYR A 296 -8.90 -11.53 12.00
N LYS A 297 -8.29 -11.82 10.83
CA LYS A 297 -7.07 -12.63 10.76
C LYS A 297 -5.91 -11.97 11.50
N GLN A 298 -5.71 -10.66 11.32
CA GLN A 298 -4.70 -9.91 12.04
C GLN A 298 -4.89 -9.99 13.55
N TYR A 299 -6.12 -9.78 14.02
CA TYR A 299 -6.45 -9.83 15.45
C TYR A 299 -6.19 -11.21 16.07
N LEU A 300 -6.34 -12.31 15.33
CA LEU A 300 -6.02 -13.66 15.82
C LEU A 300 -4.51 -13.94 15.92
N MET A 301 -3.69 -13.17 15.20
CA MET A 301 -2.23 -13.35 15.16
C MET A 301 -1.48 -12.50 16.20
N GLU A 302 -2.14 -11.48 16.77
CA GLU A 302 -1.59 -10.59 17.82
C GLU A 302 -2.00 -11.01 19.23
#